data_AF-A0AB34GV15-F1
#
_entry.id   AF-A0AB34GV15-F1
#
_cell.length_a   1.000
_cell.length_b   1.000
_cell.length_c   1.000
_cell.angle_alpha   90.00
_cell.angle_beta   90.00
_cell.angle_gamma   90.00
#
_symmetry.space_group_name_H-M   'P 1'
#
loop_
_entity.id
_entity.type
_entity.pdbx_description
1 polymer ?
#
loop_
_entity_poly.entity_id
_entity_poly.type
_entity_poly.pdbx_seq_one_letter_code
_entity_poly.pdbx_strand_id
1 'polypeptide(L)'
;MCDSPSPVRGQRVRDTRLSPSECHRAVVVSAVCCALFLLLLLAGVLCHCFHGLWYVKMMWTWLQAKRKPRKAPRRDICYDAFVSYSERDSYWVENFMVQELEHFNSPFKLCLHKRDFIPGKWIIDNIIDSIEKSHKTIFVLSENFVKSEWCKYELDFSHFRLFDENDSAAILILLEPIEKKAIPSRKGFS
;
A
#
# COMPACT_ATOMS: atom_id res chain seq x y z
N MET A 1 -75.91 -12.42 24.83
CA MET A 1 -76.48 -11.18 24.29
C MET A 1 -75.82 -10.93 22.95
N CYS A 2 -76.57 -11.03 21.86
CA CYS A 2 -76.05 -10.73 20.52
C CYS A 2 -76.39 -9.27 20.23
N ASP A 3 -75.37 -8.44 20.04
CA ASP A 3 -75.55 -7.02 19.70
C ASP A 3 -75.29 -6.79 18.20
N SER A 4 -76.19 -6.06 17.55
CA SER A 4 -76.07 -5.71 16.14
C SER A 4 -75.11 -4.54 15.96
N PRO A 5 -74.28 -4.49 14.89
CA PRO A 5 -73.40 -3.34 14.65
C PRO A 5 -74.21 -2.05 14.56
N SER A 6 -73.68 -0.97 15.16
CA SER A 6 -74.37 0.33 15.33
C SER A 6 -75.00 0.95 14.08
N PRO A 7 -74.53 0.72 12.83
CA PRO A 7 -75.12 1.33 11.65
C PRO A 7 -76.48 0.76 11.24
N VAL A 8 -76.89 -0.42 11.73
CA VAL A 8 -78.08 -1.16 11.24
C VAL A 8 -79.08 -1.51 12.36
N ARG A 9 -78.93 -0.91 13.53
CA ARG A 9 -79.79 -1.17 14.70
C ARG A 9 -81.20 -0.63 14.44
N GLY A 10 -82.16 -1.52 14.17
CA GLY A 10 -83.59 -1.19 14.02
C GLY A 10 -84.19 -1.41 12.62
N GLN A 11 -83.42 -1.91 11.64
CA GLN A 11 -83.90 -2.11 10.26
C GLN A 11 -84.32 -3.57 10.00
N ARG A 12 -85.34 -3.81 9.15
CA ARG A 12 -85.78 -5.18 8.79
C ARG A 12 -84.69 -5.88 7.98
N VAL A 13 -84.35 -7.10 8.38
CA VAL A 13 -83.31 -7.97 7.78
C VAL A 13 -83.50 -8.19 6.26
N ARG A 14 -84.72 -8.04 5.73
CA ARG A 14 -85.02 -8.18 4.30
C ARG A 14 -84.60 -6.97 3.43
N ASP A 15 -84.44 -5.79 4.02
CA ASP A 15 -84.14 -4.55 3.29
C ASP A 15 -82.67 -4.10 3.44
N THR A 16 -81.89 -4.79 4.27
CA THR A 16 -80.47 -4.49 4.50
C THR A 16 -79.60 -5.13 3.42
N ARG A 17 -79.31 -4.40 2.33
CA ARG A 17 -78.21 -4.76 1.42
C ARG A 17 -76.90 -4.20 1.97
N LEU A 18 -76.18 -4.98 2.76
CA LEU A 18 -74.80 -4.66 3.14
C LEU A 18 -73.94 -4.61 1.88
N SER A 19 -73.21 -3.51 1.70
CA SER A 19 -72.39 -3.29 0.50
C SER A 19 -71.19 -4.26 0.50
N PRO A 20 -70.88 -4.96 -0.60
CA PRO A 20 -69.78 -5.94 -0.68
C PRO A 20 -68.41 -5.39 -0.22
N SER A 21 -68.25 -4.06 -0.26
CA SER A 21 -67.09 -3.31 0.19
C SER A 21 -66.79 -3.37 1.69
N GLU A 22 -67.76 -3.66 2.56
CA GLU A 22 -67.49 -3.80 4.01
C GLU A 22 -66.95 -5.19 4.35
N CYS A 23 -67.46 -6.23 3.68
CA CYS A 23 -67.00 -7.60 3.84
C CYS A 23 -65.58 -7.79 3.25
N HIS A 24 -65.29 -7.12 2.13
CA HIS A 24 -63.97 -7.20 1.48
C HIS A 24 -62.95 -6.21 2.06
N ARG A 25 -63.36 -5.21 2.85
CA ARG A 25 -62.44 -4.21 3.44
C ARG A 25 -61.38 -4.86 4.33
N ALA A 26 -61.76 -5.80 5.19
CA ALA A 26 -60.82 -6.53 6.05
C ALA A 26 -59.85 -7.40 5.24
N VAL A 27 -60.34 -8.06 4.19
CA VAL A 27 -59.53 -8.89 3.29
C VAL A 27 -58.53 -8.03 2.51
N VAL A 28 -58.95 -6.89 1.99
CA VAL A 28 -58.08 -5.94 1.27
C VAL A 28 -57.02 -5.37 2.20
N VAL A 29 -57.41 -4.94 3.41
CA VAL A 29 -56.44 -4.44 4.40
C VAL A 29 -55.43 -5.52 4.77
N SER A 30 -55.88 -6.76 5.04
CA SER A 30 -54.96 -7.87 5.32
C SER A 30 -54.03 -8.16 4.14
N ALA A 31 -54.54 -8.18 2.91
CA ALA A 31 -53.74 -8.41 1.72
C ALA A 31 -52.68 -7.32 1.51
N VAL A 32 -53.06 -6.05 1.71
CA VAL A 32 -52.14 -4.91 1.64
C VAL A 32 -51.08 -5.01 2.74
N CYS A 33 -51.46 -5.32 3.97
CA CYS A 33 -50.51 -5.51 5.08
C CYS A 33 -49.52 -6.65 4.81
N CYS A 34 -49.99 -7.79 4.29
CA CYS A 34 -49.13 -8.90 3.90
C CYS A 34 -48.18 -8.51 2.76
N ALA A 35 -48.67 -7.79 1.75
CA ALA A 35 -47.84 -7.32 0.64
C ALA A 35 -46.75 -6.34 1.12
N LEU A 36 -47.11 -5.39 1.98
CA LEU A 36 -46.15 -4.44 2.58
C LEU A 36 -45.10 -5.16 3.42
N PHE A 37 -45.51 -6.14 4.23
CA PHE A 37 -44.58 -6.93 5.03
C PHE A 37 -43.59 -7.72 4.15
N LEU A 38 -44.07 -8.36 3.09
CA LEU A 38 -43.21 -9.07 2.14
C LEU A 38 -42.24 -8.13 1.41
N LEU A 39 -42.69 -6.92 1.06
CA LEU A 39 -41.82 -5.89 0.46
C LEU A 39 -40.72 -5.43 1.42
N LEU A 40 -41.05 -5.22 2.70
CA LEU A 40 -40.06 -4.85 3.72
C LEU A 40 -39.04 -5.97 3.96
N LEU A 41 -39.48 -7.22 4.00
CA LEU A 41 -38.58 -8.37 4.10
C LEU A 41 -37.66 -8.46 2.88
N LEU A 42 -38.21 -8.33 1.67
CA LEU A 42 -37.42 -8.35 0.43
C LEU A 42 -36.38 -7.22 0.42
N ALA A 43 -36.77 -6.00 0.77
CA ALA A 43 -35.86 -4.85 0.84
C ALA A 43 -34.76 -5.06 1.89
N GLY A 44 -35.09 -5.62 3.06
CA GLY A 44 -34.13 -5.95 4.11
C GLY A 44 -33.11 -7.00 3.65
N VAL A 45 -33.59 -8.07 2.99
CA VAL A 45 -32.72 -9.12 2.42
C VAL A 45 -31.80 -8.55 1.34
N LEU A 46 -32.34 -7.76 0.41
CA LEU A 46 -31.54 -7.11 -0.63
C LEU A 46 -30.47 -6.21 0.00
N CYS A 47 -30.85 -5.35 0.95
CA CYS A 47 -29.92 -4.48 1.66
C CYS A 47 -28.81 -5.28 2.35
N HIS A 48 -29.16 -6.36 3.06
CA HIS A 48 -28.19 -7.23 3.71
C HIS A 48 -27.25 -7.92 2.71
N CYS A 49 -27.79 -8.46 1.61
CA CYS A 49 -27.00 -9.07 0.54
C CYS A 49 -26.04 -8.06 -0.11
N PHE A 50 -26.53 -6.88 -0.48
CA PHE A 50 -25.71 -5.82 -1.08
C PHE A 50 -24.64 -5.30 -0.11
N HIS A 51 -24.98 -5.11 1.17
CA HIS A 51 -24.04 -4.67 2.20
C HIS A 51 -22.96 -5.74 2.45
N GLY A 52 -23.36 -7.02 2.56
CA GLY A 52 -22.45 -8.14 2.72
C GLY A 52 -21.49 -8.28 1.53
N LEU A 53 -22.02 -8.21 0.30
CA LEU A 53 -21.23 -8.23 -0.93
C LEU A 53 -20.23 -7.07 -0.99
N TRP A 54 -20.65 -5.86 -0.61
CA TRP A 54 -19.79 -4.69 -0.56
C TRP A 54 -18.68 -4.86 0.47
N TYR A 55 -19.00 -5.34 1.66
CA TYR A 55 -18.02 -5.57 2.73
C TYR A 55 -17.00 -6.66 2.36
N VAL A 56 -17.44 -7.77 1.77
CA VAL A 56 -16.56 -8.84 1.29
C VAL A 56 -15.67 -8.32 0.16
N LYS A 57 -16.20 -7.54 -0.78
CA LYS A 57 -15.41 -6.90 -1.84
C LYS A 57 -14.37 -5.95 -1.26
N MET A 58 -14.73 -5.14 -0.28
CA MET A 58 -13.81 -4.23 0.38
C MET A 58 -12.71 -4.98 1.14
N MET A 59 -13.09 -6.00 1.91
CA MET A 59 -12.14 -6.89 2.60
C MET A 59 -11.17 -7.54 1.60
N TRP A 60 -11.66 -8.03 0.46
CA TRP A 60 -10.83 -8.60 -0.60
C TRP A 60 -9.87 -7.57 -1.20
N THR A 61 -10.34 -6.35 -1.50
CA THR A 61 -9.46 -5.27 -2.01
C THR A 61 -8.40 -4.86 -1.00
N TRP A 62 -8.74 -4.83 0.30
CA TRP A 62 -7.82 -4.48 1.36
C TRP A 62 -6.77 -5.57 1.61
N LEU A 63 -7.19 -6.84 1.57
CA LEU A 63 -6.29 -7.99 1.60
C LEU A 63 -5.37 -8.01 0.38
N GLN A 64 -5.88 -7.69 -0.82
CA GLN A 64 -5.04 -7.55 -2.01
C GLN A 64 -4.07 -6.37 -1.89
N ALA A 65 -4.49 -5.23 -1.33
CA ALA A 65 -3.61 -4.09 -1.10
C ALA A 65 -2.48 -4.41 -0.10
N LYS A 66 -2.76 -5.21 0.93
CA LYS A 66 -1.74 -5.69 1.88
C LYS A 66 -0.83 -6.78 1.32
N ARG A 67 -1.35 -7.64 0.44
CA ARG A 67 -0.59 -8.75 -0.17
C ARG A 67 0.19 -8.35 -1.41
N LYS A 68 -0.20 -7.27 -2.10
CA LYS A 68 0.57 -6.76 -3.23
C LYS A 68 1.87 -6.22 -2.62
N PRO A 69 3.05 -6.82 -2.91
CA PRO A 69 4.29 -6.10 -2.64
C PRO A 69 4.11 -4.75 -3.34
N ARG A 70 4.49 -3.66 -2.67
CA ARG A 70 4.61 -2.35 -3.34
C ARG A 70 5.44 -2.61 -4.59
N LYS A 71 4.79 -2.81 -5.74
CA LYS A 71 5.47 -2.78 -7.02
C LYS A 71 5.91 -1.34 -7.08
N ALA A 72 7.18 -1.12 -6.76
CA ALA A 72 7.79 0.17 -6.96
C ALA A 72 7.37 0.63 -8.36
N PRO A 73 6.92 1.89 -8.52
CA PRO A 73 6.66 2.43 -9.85
C PRO A 73 7.82 2.02 -10.75
N ARG A 74 7.56 1.63 -12.02
CA ARG A 74 8.60 1.25 -12.98
C ARG A 74 9.73 2.26 -12.81
N ARG A 75 10.81 1.83 -12.16
CA ARG A 75 11.93 2.70 -11.86
C ARG A 75 12.48 3.05 -13.23
N ASP A 76 12.51 4.33 -13.57
CA ASP A 76 13.31 4.78 -14.71
C ASP A 76 14.76 4.59 -14.28
N ILE A 77 15.24 3.37 -14.45
CA ILE A 77 16.60 2.97 -14.09
C ILE A 77 17.49 3.50 -15.19
N CYS A 78 18.25 4.54 -14.85
CA CYS A 78 19.17 5.21 -15.76
C CYS A 78 20.59 4.67 -15.64
N TYR A 79 20.91 4.02 -14.51
CA TYR A 79 22.24 3.59 -14.13
C TYR A 79 22.28 2.11 -13.76
N ASP A 80 23.40 1.45 -14.04
CA ASP A 80 23.64 0.06 -13.66
C ASP A 80 23.98 -0.03 -12.17
N ALA A 81 24.78 0.91 -11.67
CA ALA A 81 25.10 1.00 -10.25
C ALA A 81 25.29 2.43 -9.76
N PHE A 82 24.81 2.69 -8.55
CA PHE A 82 25.20 3.87 -7.76
C PHE A 82 26.40 3.50 -6.90
N VAL A 83 27.44 4.34 -6.88
CA VAL A 83 28.65 4.10 -6.07
C VAL A 83 28.73 5.12 -4.93
N SER A 84 28.75 4.60 -3.71
CA SER A 84 28.91 5.35 -2.47
C SER A 84 30.30 5.13 -1.90
N TYR A 85 31.07 6.21 -1.73
CA TYR A 85 32.46 6.20 -1.30
C TYR A 85 32.80 7.44 -0.47
N SER A 86 33.89 7.40 0.29
CA SER A 86 34.38 8.59 0.99
C SER A 86 35.17 9.47 0.03
N GLU A 87 35.12 10.80 0.18
CA GLU A 87 35.92 11.71 -0.65
C GLU A 87 37.42 11.42 -0.60
N ARG A 88 37.91 10.85 0.52
CA ARG A 88 39.32 10.43 0.68
C ARG A 88 39.69 9.26 -0.23
N ASP A 89 38.71 8.45 -0.62
CA ASP A 89 38.89 7.29 -1.49
C ASP A 89 38.55 7.62 -2.96
N SER A 90 38.21 8.89 -3.25
CA SER A 90 37.80 9.35 -4.59
C SER A 90 38.83 9.04 -5.66
N TYR A 91 40.11 9.18 -5.35
CA TYR A 91 41.19 8.88 -6.30
C TYR A 91 41.14 7.43 -6.76
N TRP A 92 40.92 6.48 -5.84
CA TRP A 92 40.86 5.06 -6.18
C TRP A 92 39.59 4.74 -6.99
N VAL A 93 38.45 5.28 -6.57
CA VAL A 93 37.16 5.03 -7.24
C VAL A 93 37.15 5.61 -8.65
N GLU A 94 37.51 6.89 -8.81
CA GLU A 94 37.40 7.59 -10.10
C GLU A 94 38.49 7.15 -11.10
N ASN A 95 39.70 6.80 -10.63
CA ASN A 95 40.79 6.43 -11.55
C ASN A 95 40.91 4.91 -11.79
N PHE A 96 40.55 4.06 -10.83
CA PHE A 96 40.66 2.61 -11.03
C PHE A 96 39.30 1.99 -11.29
N MET A 97 38.36 2.13 -10.35
CA MET A 97 37.06 1.45 -10.45
C MET A 97 36.23 1.94 -11.64
N VAL A 98 36.12 3.27 -11.82
CA VAL A 98 35.37 3.87 -12.93
C VAL A 98 36.07 3.58 -14.27
N GLN A 99 37.40 3.62 -14.33
CA GLN A 99 38.12 3.26 -15.55
C GLN A 99 37.82 1.81 -15.96
N GLU A 100 37.96 0.86 -15.03
CA GLU A 100 37.72 -0.56 -15.31
C GLU A 100 36.26 -0.89 -15.66
N LEU A 101 35.28 -0.21 -15.05
CA LEU A 101 33.85 -0.49 -15.27
C LEU A 101 33.24 0.28 -16.45
N GLU A 102 33.63 1.53 -16.68
CA GLU A 102 33.11 2.34 -17.80
C GLU A 102 33.90 2.08 -19.10
N HIS A 103 35.17 1.64 -19.06
CA HIS A 103 35.97 1.39 -20.27
C HIS A 103 36.06 -0.09 -20.66
N PHE A 104 35.34 -0.98 -19.98
CA PHE A 104 35.23 -2.38 -20.38
C PHE A 104 34.47 -2.53 -21.71
N ASN A 105 34.58 -3.69 -22.37
CA ASN A 105 33.89 -4.01 -23.63
C ASN A 105 32.37 -3.80 -23.60
N SER A 106 31.75 -3.75 -22.41
CA SER A 106 30.39 -3.28 -22.19
C SER A 106 30.43 -2.20 -21.10
N PRO A 107 30.31 -0.91 -21.46
CA PRO A 107 30.43 0.18 -20.49
C PRO A 107 29.26 0.15 -19.52
N PHE A 108 29.54 -0.02 -18.22
CA PHE A 108 28.54 0.16 -17.18
C PHE A 108 28.26 1.65 -16.97
N LYS A 109 26.99 2.03 -16.77
CA LYS A 109 26.62 3.40 -16.38
C LYS A 109 26.64 3.53 -14.87
N LEU A 110 27.65 4.21 -14.35
CA LEU A 110 27.78 4.47 -12.93
C LEU A 110 27.23 5.83 -12.54
N CYS A 111 26.48 5.89 -11.44
CA CYS A 111 26.09 7.12 -10.77
C CYS A 111 27.06 7.40 -9.62
N LEU A 112 27.75 8.53 -9.67
CA LEU A 112 28.72 8.97 -8.66
C LEU A 112 28.21 10.21 -7.94
N HIS A 113 28.31 10.22 -6.62
CA HIS A 113 27.82 11.34 -5.81
C HIS A 113 28.50 12.68 -6.12
N LYS A 114 29.74 12.67 -6.61
CA LYS A 114 30.49 13.88 -6.98
C LYS A 114 30.12 14.45 -8.35
N ARG A 115 29.66 13.60 -9.27
CA ARG A 115 29.42 13.94 -10.68
C ARG A 115 27.95 14.18 -10.99
N ASP A 116 27.09 13.31 -10.45
CA ASP A 116 25.70 13.18 -10.89
C ASP A 116 24.70 13.81 -9.90
N PHE A 117 25.16 14.30 -8.74
CA PHE A 117 24.29 14.94 -7.76
C PHE A 117 23.85 16.33 -8.22
N ILE A 118 22.57 16.62 -7.99
CA ILE A 118 21.96 17.88 -8.40
C ILE A 118 22.29 18.94 -7.35
N PRO A 119 22.99 20.03 -7.71
CA PRO A 119 23.29 21.10 -6.77
C PRO A 119 21.98 21.78 -6.31
N GLY A 120 21.91 22.09 -5.01
CA GLY A 120 20.73 22.72 -4.39
C GLY A 120 19.65 21.74 -3.89
N LYS A 121 19.76 20.44 -4.18
CA LYS A 121 18.94 19.39 -3.56
C LYS A 121 19.62 18.85 -2.29
N TRP A 122 18.83 18.39 -1.31
CA TRP A 122 19.37 17.82 -0.08
C TRP A 122 20.23 16.58 -0.38
N ILE A 123 21.30 16.38 0.40
CA ILE A 123 22.25 15.28 0.17
C ILE A 123 21.56 13.91 0.28
N ILE A 124 20.68 13.75 1.25
CA ILE A 124 19.92 12.52 1.46
C ILE A 124 19.00 12.27 0.26
N ASP A 125 18.23 13.26 -0.18
CA ASP A 125 17.36 13.07 -1.33
C ASP A 125 18.12 12.74 -2.62
N ASN A 126 19.33 13.26 -2.81
CA ASN A 126 20.20 12.88 -3.94
C ASN A 126 20.63 11.42 -3.85
N ILE A 127 20.99 10.94 -2.65
CA ILE A 127 21.34 9.54 -2.40
C ILE A 127 20.14 8.65 -2.72
N ILE A 128 18.94 9.00 -2.23
CA ILE A 128 17.71 8.25 -2.45
C ILE A 128 17.40 8.14 -3.95
N ASP A 129 17.38 9.27 -4.64
CA ASP A 129 17.14 9.32 -6.08
C ASP A 129 18.14 8.44 -6.85
N SER A 130 19.42 8.50 -6.46
CA SER A 130 20.49 7.76 -7.14
C SER A 130 20.34 6.26 -6.93
N ILE A 131 19.95 5.85 -5.73
CA ILE A 131 19.63 4.45 -5.40
C ILE A 131 18.40 3.98 -6.18
N GLU A 132 17.35 4.78 -6.27
CA GLU A 132 16.13 4.42 -7.02
C GLU A 132 16.33 4.36 -8.53
N LYS A 133 17.23 5.20 -9.07
CA LYS A 133 17.58 5.25 -10.50
C LYS A 133 18.67 4.23 -10.89
N SER A 134 19.13 3.40 -9.95
CA SER A 134 20.19 2.41 -10.17
C SER A 134 19.72 0.97 -9.97
N HIS A 135 20.24 0.04 -10.75
CA HIS A 135 19.96 -1.40 -10.56
C HIS A 135 20.61 -1.95 -9.29
N LYS A 136 21.85 -1.52 -9.00
CA LYS A 136 22.62 -1.92 -7.82
C LYS A 136 23.15 -0.69 -7.09
N THR A 137 23.49 -0.86 -5.83
CA THR A 137 24.22 0.13 -5.03
C THR A 137 25.52 -0.50 -4.55
N ILE A 138 26.65 0.10 -4.89
CA ILE A 138 27.98 -0.34 -4.49
C ILE A 138 28.46 0.57 -3.37
N PHE A 139 28.85 -0.02 -2.25
CA PHE A 139 29.47 0.67 -1.12
C PHE A 139 30.96 0.34 -1.08
N VAL A 140 31.80 1.36 -1.22
CA VAL A 140 33.25 1.24 -1.06
C VAL A 140 33.59 1.49 0.41
N LEU A 141 33.78 0.40 1.14
CA LEU A 141 34.02 0.38 2.56
C LEU A 141 35.52 0.61 2.86
N SER A 142 35.79 1.69 3.58
CA SER A 142 37.09 2.04 4.17
C SER A 142 36.87 2.55 5.60
N GLU A 143 37.94 2.74 6.38
CA GLU A 143 37.81 3.42 7.67
C GLU A 143 37.23 4.83 7.53
N ASN A 144 37.61 5.52 6.46
CA ASN A 144 37.13 6.87 6.17
C ASN A 144 35.64 6.86 5.87
N PHE A 145 35.16 5.87 5.11
CA PHE A 145 33.75 5.70 4.80
C PHE A 145 32.89 5.50 6.06
N VAL A 146 33.34 4.62 6.97
CA VAL A 146 32.61 4.36 8.22
C VAL A 146 32.55 5.59 9.13
N LYS A 147 33.61 6.40 9.17
CA LYS A 147 33.67 7.60 10.01
C LYS A 147 32.88 8.79 9.45
N SER A 148 32.72 8.89 8.13
CA SER A 148 32.13 10.08 7.47
C SER A 148 30.76 9.83 6.84
N GLU A 149 30.65 8.80 5.99
CA GLU A 149 29.48 8.59 5.14
C GLU A 149 28.44 7.66 5.77
N TRP A 150 28.89 6.65 6.54
CA TRP A 150 28.00 5.64 7.14
C TRP A 150 26.88 6.23 7.99
N CYS A 151 27.15 7.32 8.71
CA CYS A 151 26.14 8.01 9.54
C CYS A 151 24.90 8.45 8.72
N LYS A 152 25.09 8.88 7.47
CA LYS A 152 23.99 9.28 6.57
C LYS A 152 23.09 8.09 6.22
N TYR A 153 23.68 6.90 6.12
CA TYR A 153 22.96 5.67 5.79
C TYR A 153 22.32 5.01 7.01
N GLU A 154 22.91 5.16 8.20
CA GLU A 154 22.44 4.50 9.44
C GLU A 154 21.02 4.94 9.83
N LEU A 155 20.72 6.24 9.72
CA LEU A 155 19.42 6.78 10.09
C LEU A 155 18.31 6.35 9.13
N ASP A 156 18.61 6.30 7.83
CA ASP A 156 17.62 5.97 6.80
C ASP A 156 17.64 4.48 6.39
N PHE A 157 18.51 3.67 6.99
CA PHE A 157 18.67 2.24 6.69
C PHE A 157 17.37 1.45 6.87
N SER A 158 16.51 1.87 7.79
CA SER A 158 15.24 1.20 8.08
C SER A 158 14.22 1.35 6.95
N HIS A 159 14.33 2.42 6.17
CA HIS A 159 13.42 2.72 5.07
C HIS A 159 13.85 2.04 3.77
N PHE A 160 15.14 1.76 3.60
CA PHE A 160 15.67 1.17 2.38
C PHE A 160 15.87 -0.35 2.49
N ARG A 161 15.21 -1.10 1.61
CA ARG A 161 15.40 -2.56 1.44
C ARG A 161 16.75 -2.93 0.80
N LEU A 162 17.76 -2.07 0.88
CA LEU A 162 19.05 -2.24 0.17
C LEU A 162 19.80 -3.51 0.57
N PHE A 163 19.60 -3.94 1.80
CA PHE A 163 20.20 -5.15 2.39
C PHE A 163 19.15 -6.14 2.90
N ASP A 164 17.91 -6.02 2.41
CA ASP A 164 16.89 -7.01 2.70
C ASP A 164 17.34 -8.33 2.06
N GLU A 165 17.38 -9.45 2.80
CA GLU A 165 17.99 -10.71 2.35
C GLU A 165 17.42 -11.24 1.02
N ASN A 166 16.23 -10.77 0.63
CA ASN A 166 15.54 -11.16 -0.59
C ASN A 166 15.75 -10.21 -1.78
N ASP A 167 16.47 -9.10 -1.61
CA ASP A 167 16.71 -8.08 -2.64
C ASP A 167 18.22 -7.80 -2.71
N SER A 168 18.93 -8.49 -3.61
CA SER A 168 20.39 -8.38 -3.76
C SER A 168 20.84 -7.04 -4.37
N ALA A 169 20.33 -5.92 -3.85
CA ALA A 169 20.52 -4.59 -4.41
C ALA A 169 21.86 -3.97 -4.00
N ALA A 170 22.43 -4.34 -2.85
CA ALA A 170 23.70 -3.81 -2.36
C ALA A 170 24.90 -4.74 -2.63
N ILE A 171 26.03 -4.15 -3.05
CA ILE A 171 27.34 -4.77 -3.22
C ILE A 171 28.32 -4.03 -2.32
N LEU A 172 29.06 -4.76 -1.49
CA LEU A 172 30.05 -4.18 -0.57
C LEU A 172 31.46 -4.49 -1.09
N ILE A 173 32.25 -3.46 -1.36
CA ILE A 173 33.66 -3.57 -1.73
C ILE A 173 34.48 -3.11 -0.55
N LEU A 174 35.32 -3.99 0.00
CA LEU A 174 36.23 -3.65 1.09
C LEU A 174 37.55 -3.14 0.51
N LEU A 175 37.79 -1.83 0.59
CA LEU A 175 39.02 -1.22 0.10
C LEU A 175 40.16 -1.39 1.11
N GLU A 176 39.85 -1.24 2.40
CA GLU A 176 40.77 -1.39 3.52
C GLU A 176 40.18 -2.30 4.59
N PRO A 177 40.98 -3.11 5.30
CA PRO A 177 40.48 -3.94 6.38
C PRO A 177 39.94 -3.07 7.53
N ILE A 178 38.62 -3.10 7.74
CA ILE A 178 37.96 -2.34 8.80
C ILE A 178 37.96 -3.18 10.08
N GLU A 179 38.47 -2.62 11.17
CA GLU A 179 38.34 -3.24 12.49
C GLU A 179 36.87 -3.37 12.87
N LYS A 180 36.41 -4.56 13.26
CA LYS A 180 35.01 -4.84 13.64
C LYS A 180 34.49 -3.94 14.78
N LYS A 181 35.39 -3.35 15.57
CA LYS A 181 35.05 -2.41 16.65
C LYS A 181 34.69 -1.01 16.14
N ALA A 182 35.16 -0.64 14.95
CA ALA A 182 34.89 0.66 14.34
C ALA A 182 33.52 0.71 13.65
N ILE A 183 32.90 -0.45 13.39
CA ILE A 183 31.57 -0.55 12.80
C ILE A 183 30.54 -0.26 13.90
N PRO A 184 29.71 0.79 13.78
CA PRO A 184 28.64 1.05 14.73
C PRO A 184 27.72 -0.17 14.80
N SER A 185 27.57 -0.75 15.99
CA SER A 185 26.64 -1.84 16.17
C SER A 185 25.22 -1.31 15.97
N ARG A 186 24.41 -2.01 15.15
CA ARG A 186 22.96 -1.81 15.12
C ARG A 186 22.46 -1.96 16.56
N LYS A 187 22.25 -0.84 17.24
CA LYS A 187 21.47 -0.85 18.47
C LYS A 187 20.05 -1.13 18.03
N GLY A 188 19.64 -2.38 18.16
CA GLY A 188 18.26 -2.79 17.97
C GLY A 188 17.38 -1.85 18.81
N PHE A 189 16.43 -1.22 18.15
CA PHE A 189 15.30 -0.64 18.86
C PHE A 189 14.63 -1.80 19.62
N SER A 190 14.69 -1.69 20.95
CA SER A 190 13.99 -2.56 21.89
C SER A 190 12.48 -2.44 21.72
#